data_AF-A0A2H6NI29-F1
#
_entry.id   AF-A0A2H6NI29-F1
#
_cell.length_a   1.000
_cell.length_b   1.000
_cell.length_c   1.000
_cell.angle_alpha   90.00
_cell.angle_beta   90.00
_cell.angle_gamma   90.00
#
_symmetry.space_group_name_H-M   'P 1'
#
loop_
_entity.id
_entity.type
_entity.pdbx_description
1 polymer ?
#
loop_
_entity_poly.entity_id
_entity_poly.type
_entity_poly.pdbx_seq_one_letter_code
_entity_poly.pdbx_strand_id
1 'polypeptide(L)'
;GINPEYMLPIHFYGRVENTQTGVRWVDTEVVLALPYDTPIPGYMNNTVNTMRLWSARAPNDFNLRDFNVGDYIQAVLDRNLAENISRVLYPNDNFFEGKELRLKQEYFVVAATLQDIIRRYKASKFGTTESVRTAFDSFPDQVAIQLNDTHPAMAIPELMRVFLDIEKLPWSKAWEITTKTFAYTNHTVLPEALERWPVELVEKLLPRHLQIIYEINQRHLDKIRALFPKDVDRLRRMSLIEEEGVKRINMAHLCIVGSHAVNGVAKIHSDIVKSQVFKDFAELEPEKFQNKTNGITPRRWLLLCNPGLAELIAEKIGEEYVKDLSQLTKLHRFV
;
A
#
# COMPACT_ATOMS: atom_id res chain seq x y z
N GLY A 1 0.61 -19.86 -10.33
CA GLY A 1 1.93 -20.48 -10.53
C GLY A 1 2.96 -19.76 -9.68
N ILE A 2 4.05 -20.43 -9.33
CA ILE A 2 5.25 -19.78 -8.80
C ILE A 2 6.01 -19.23 -10.00
N ASN A 3 6.49 -17.98 -9.94
CA ASN A 3 7.32 -17.41 -11.01
C ASN A 3 8.68 -16.96 -10.46
N PRO A 4 9.63 -17.88 -10.23
CA PRO A 4 10.93 -17.59 -9.63
C PRO A 4 11.76 -16.55 -10.42
N GLU A 5 11.54 -16.43 -11.72
CA GLU A 5 12.21 -15.49 -12.62
C GLU A 5 11.87 -14.01 -12.33
N TYR A 6 10.80 -13.74 -11.57
CA TYR A 6 10.39 -12.40 -11.14
C TYR A 6 10.67 -12.14 -9.66
N MET A 7 11.64 -12.83 -9.08
CA MET A 7 12.07 -12.61 -7.69
C MET A 7 12.74 -11.24 -7.53
N LEU A 8 12.38 -10.51 -6.48
CA LEU A 8 12.82 -9.12 -6.27
C LEU A 8 13.52 -8.96 -4.91
N PRO A 9 14.63 -8.21 -4.83
CA PRO A 9 15.26 -7.88 -3.55
C PRO A 9 14.47 -6.79 -2.82
N ILE A 10 14.31 -6.97 -1.51
CA ILE A 10 13.69 -6.04 -0.57
C ILE A 10 14.69 -5.72 0.53
N HIS A 11 14.82 -4.44 0.84
CA HIS A 11 15.85 -3.93 1.72
C HIS A 11 15.26 -3.52 3.07
N PHE A 12 15.98 -3.79 4.15
CA PHE A 12 15.65 -3.33 5.51
C PHE A 12 16.89 -2.77 6.19
N TYR A 13 16.68 -1.96 7.24
CA TYR A 13 17.75 -1.36 8.05
C TYR A 13 18.72 -0.50 7.23
N GLY A 14 20.02 -0.66 7.47
CA GLY A 14 21.06 0.11 6.80
C GLY A 14 21.09 1.57 7.21
N ARG A 15 21.65 2.39 6.34
CA ARG A 15 21.84 3.83 6.57
C ARG A 15 21.76 4.62 5.28
N VAL A 16 21.55 5.93 5.43
CA VAL A 16 21.50 6.86 4.31
C VAL A 16 22.86 7.52 4.13
N GLU A 17 23.41 7.46 2.92
CA GLU A 17 24.62 8.18 2.53
C GLU A 17 24.29 9.32 1.55
N ASN A 18 24.79 10.51 1.86
CA ASN A 18 24.75 11.65 0.94
C ASN A 18 26.02 11.66 0.11
N THR A 19 25.90 11.36 -1.18
CA THR A 19 27.01 11.43 -2.13
C THR A 19 26.88 12.66 -3.03
N GLN A 20 27.94 13.01 -3.75
CA GLN A 20 27.88 14.07 -4.78
C GLN A 20 26.84 13.75 -5.88
N THR A 21 26.55 12.46 -6.11
CA THR A 21 25.57 11.97 -7.10
C THR A 21 24.16 11.81 -6.55
N GLY A 22 23.92 12.27 -5.31
CA GLY A 22 22.65 12.17 -4.60
C GLY A 22 22.67 11.18 -3.44
N VAL A 23 21.47 10.92 -2.91
CA VAL A 23 21.25 10.09 -1.73
C VAL A 23 21.27 8.61 -2.10
N ARG A 24 21.88 7.77 -1.27
CA ARG A 24 21.87 6.31 -1.39
C ARG A 24 21.45 5.65 -0.09
N TRP A 25 20.68 4.58 -0.18
CA TRP A 25 20.36 3.70 0.95
C TRP A 25 21.27 2.47 0.85
N VAL A 26 22.15 2.30 1.83
CA VAL A 26 23.26 1.33 1.80
C VAL A 26 23.31 0.52 3.09
N ASP A 27 24.13 -0.53 3.11
CA ASP A 27 24.35 -1.43 4.25
C ASP A 27 23.06 -2.09 4.77
N THR A 28 22.13 -2.38 3.85
CA THR A 28 20.82 -2.95 4.14
C THR A 28 20.85 -4.47 4.27
N GLU A 29 20.01 -5.02 5.12
CA GLU A 29 19.63 -6.44 5.08
C GLU A 29 18.73 -6.70 3.87
N VAL A 30 18.97 -7.79 3.13
CA VAL A 30 18.22 -8.14 1.92
C VAL A 30 17.35 -9.37 2.16
N VAL A 31 16.07 -9.25 1.83
CA VAL A 31 15.10 -10.34 1.76
C VAL A 31 14.58 -10.45 0.32
N LEU A 32 14.40 -11.66 -0.19
CA LEU A 32 13.87 -11.90 -1.53
C LEU A 32 12.35 -12.06 -1.49
N ALA A 33 11.65 -11.41 -2.41
CA ALA A 33 10.22 -11.53 -2.62
C ALA A 33 9.93 -12.43 -3.82
N LEU A 34 9.38 -13.62 -3.55
CA LEU A 34 8.98 -14.60 -4.56
C LEU A 34 7.49 -14.46 -4.90
N PRO A 35 7.11 -14.17 -6.16
CA PRO A 35 5.71 -14.01 -6.54
C PRO A 35 4.99 -15.34 -6.78
N TYR A 36 3.75 -15.40 -6.31
CA TYR A 36 2.77 -16.46 -6.54
C TYR A 36 1.52 -15.89 -7.17
N ASP A 37 1.23 -16.29 -8.40
CA ASP A 37 0.06 -15.82 -9.14
C ASP A 37 -1.12 -16.79 -8.99
N THR A 38 -2.26 -16.27 -8.53
CA THR A 38 -3.53 -16.98 -8.45
C THR A 38 -4.50 -16.37 -9.46
N PRO A 39 -5.05 -17.15 -10.41
CA PRO A 39 -6.02 -16.64 -11.38
C PRO A 39 -7.35 -16.32 -10.70
N ILE A 40 -7.93 -15.18 -11.04
CA ILE A 40 -9.24 -14.71 -10.56
C ILE A 40 -10.18 -14.60 -11.77
N PRO A 41 -10.97 -15.65 -12.07
CA PRO A 41 -11.83 -15.67 -13.25
C PRO A 41 -13.05 -14.77 -13.08
N GLY A 42 -13.38 -14.03 -14.15
CA GLY A 42 -14.63 -13.30 -14.27
C GLY A 42 -15.82 -14.21 -14.57
N TYR A 43 -17.03 -13.76 -14.22
CA TYR A 43 -18.25 -14.53 -14.46
C TYR A 43 -18.66 -14.44 -15.94
N MET A 44 -18.50 -15.55 -16.67
CA MET A 44 -18.94 -15.73 -18.07
C MET A 44 -18.49 -14.61 -19.02
N ASN A 45 -17.23 -14.18 -18.95
CA ASN A 45 -16.70 -13.11 -19.79
C ASN A 45 -15.29 -13.36 -20.36
N ASN A 46 -14.79 -14.60 -20.26
CA ASN A 46 -13.45 -15.03 -20.72
C ASN A 46 -12.28 -14.18 -20.21
N THR A 47 -12.49 -13.37 -19.17
CA THR A 47 -11.46 -12.50 -18.58
C THR A 47 -10.97 -13.15 -17.29
N VAL A 48 -9.65 -13.27 -17.15
CA VAL A 48 -9.02 -13.79 -15.94
C VAL A 48 -8.01 -12.76 -15.46
N ASN A 49 -8.27 -12.18 -14.29
CA ASN A 49 -7.32 -11.29 -13.62
C ASN A 49 -6.34 -12.12 -12.78
N THR A 50 -5.30 -11.47 -12.27
CA THR A 50 -4.28 -12.11 -11.44
C THR A 50 -4.27 -11.50 -10.04
N MET A 51 -4.33 -12.35 -9.02
CA MET A 51 -3.96 -12.00 -7.66
C MET A 51 -2.53 -12.49 -7.41
N ARG A 52 -1.60 -11.55 -7.26
CA ARG A 52 -0.19 -11.85 -6.97
C ARG A 52 0.05 -11.75 -5.46
N LEU A 53 0.61 -12.79 -4.89
CA LEU A 53 1.04 -12.88 -3.49
C LEU A 53 2.57 -12.96 -3.43
N TRP A 54 3.18 -12.44 -2.36
CA TRP A 54 4.63 -12.46 -2.18
C TRP A 54 5.02 -13.35 -1.00
N SER A 55 5.94 -14.28 -1.23
CA SER A 55 6.59 -15.06 -0.16
C SER A 55 7.98 -14.51 0.09
N ALA A 56 8.30 -14.24 1.35
CA ALA A 56 9.64 -13.88 1.77
C ALA A 56 10.56 -15.11 1.71
N ARG A 57 11.78 -14.92 1.20
CA ARG A 57 12.84 -15.91 1.12
C ARG A 57 14.16 -15.25 1.54
N ALA A 58 15.02 -16.00 2.19
CA ALA A 58 16.38 -15.56 2.40
C ALA A 58 17.16 -15.60 1.07
N PRO A 59 18.12 -14.69 0.87
CA PRO A 59 19.05 -14.80 -0.25
C PRO A 59 19.82 -16.12 -0.16
N ASN A 60 19.99 -16.79 -1.31
CA ASN A 60 20.70 -18.06 -1.42
C ASN A 60 22.23 -17.88 -1.45
N ASP A 61 22.75 -16.83 -0.82
CA ASP A 61 24.19 -16.65 -0.68
C ASP A 61 24.70 -17.72 0.29
N PHE A 62 24.96 -18.90 -0.25
CA PHE A 62 25.63 -19.98 0.45
C PHE A 62 27.07 -19.51 0.67
N ASN A 63 27.26 -18.79 1.78
CA ASN A 63 28.55 -18.24 2.12
C ASN A 63 29.41 -19.38 2.66
N LEU A 64 30.17 -20.02 1.76
CA LEU A 64 31.12 -21.10 2.08
C LEU A 64 32.11 -20.70 3.18
N ARG A 65 32.30 -19.40 3.42
CA ARG A 65 33.09 -18.85 4.54
C ARG A 65 32.41 -19.07 5.89
N ASP A 66 31.11 -18.86 6.01
CA ASP A 66 30.35 -19.06 7.25
C ASP A 66 30.21 -20.57 7.57
N PHE A 67 30.15 -21.40 6.53
CA PHE A 67 30.15 -22.86 6.65
C PHE A 67 31.44 -23.43 7.26
N ASN A 68 32.59 -22.82 6.96
CA ASN A 68 33.90 -23.29 7.44
C ASN A 68 34.22 -22.89 8.89
N VAL A 69 33.44 -21.98 9.50
CA VAL A 69 33.69 -21.46 10.86
C VAL A 69 32.72 -22.05 11.90
N GLY A 70 31.80 -22.92 11.50
CA GLY A 70 30.81 -23.53 12.40
C GLY A 70 29.53 -22.70 12.57
N ASP A 71 29.30 -21.72 11.70
CA ASP A 71 28.20 -20.74 11.79
C ASP A 71 26.90 -21.21 11.11
N TYR A 72 26.77 -22.53 10.88
CA TYR A 72 25.58 -23.14 10.28
C TYR A 72 24.28 -22.78 11.02
N ILE A 73 24.35 -22.67 12.35
CA ILE A 73 23.20 -22.31 13.20
C ILE A 73 22.72 -20.90 12.85
N GLN A 74 23.63 -19.93 12.70
CA GLN A 74 23.27 -18.55 12.40
C GLN A 74 22.64 -18.41 11.01
N ALA A 75 23.20 -19.09 10.00
CA ALA A 75 22.62 -19.10 8.66
C ALA A 75 21.19 -19.67 8.61
N VAL A 76 20.89 -20.69 9.44
CA VAL A 76 19.53 -21.24 9.57
C VAL A 76 18.60 -20.26 10.32
N LEU A 77 19.11 -19.54 11.32
CA LEU A 77 18.34 -18.52 12.04
C LEU A 77 17.96 -17.35 11.12
N ASP A 78 18.92 -16.81 10.38
CA ASP A 78 18.70 -15.69 9.44
C ASP A 78 17.67 -16.07 8.37
N ARG A 79 17.73 -17.33 7.89
CA ARG A 79 16.73 -17.86 6.97
C ARG A 79 15.33 -17.88 7.57
N ASN A 80 15.18 -18.35 8.80
CA ASN A 80 13.89 -18.37 9.49
C ASN A 80 13.38 -16.95 9.76
N LEU A 81 14.26 -16.00 10.09
CA LEU A 81 13.90 -14.60 10.33
C LEU A 81 13.34 -13.93 9.06
N ALA A 82 13.98 -14.15 7.91
CA ALA A 82 13.49 -13.65 6.62
C ALA A 82 12.13 -14.28 6.27
N GLU A 83 11.98 -15.59 6.42
CA GLU A 83 10.73 -16.30 6.09
C GLU A 83 9.57 -15.98 7.05
N ASN A 84 9.84 -15.53 8.28
CA ASN A 84 8.82 -15.13 9.25
C ASN A 84 7.96 -13.95 8.75
N ILE A 85 8.49 -13.10 7.86
CA ILE A 85 7.73 -11.99 7.26
C ILE A 85 6.45 -12.50 6.60
N SER A 86 6.49 -13.59 5.82
CA SER A 86 5.30 -14.10 5.14
C SER A 86 4.62 -15.28 5.85
N ARG A 87 4.95 -15.54 7.12
CA ARG A 87 4.55 -16.79 7.82
C ARG A 87 3.18 -16.73 8.48
N VAL A 88 2.83 -15.59 9.10
CA VAL A 88 1.59 -15.42 9.87
C VAL A 88 0.96 -14.07 9.57
N LEU A 89 -0.37 -14.04 9.47
CA LEU A 89 -1.14 -12.81 9.31
C LEU A 89 -1.30 -12.10 10.66
N TYR A 90 -1.00 -10.79 10.71
CA TYR A 90 -1.10 -9.93 11.90
C TYR A 90 -0.39 -10.50 13.15
N PRO A 91 0.95 -10.41 13.22
CA PRO A 91 1.68 -10.78 14.42
C PRO A 91 1.23 -9.92 15.61
N ASN A 92 1.28 -10.49 16.81
CA ASN A 92 0.98 -9.76 18.04
C ASN A 92 1.93 -8.57 18.20
N ASP A 93 1.41 -7.34 18.10
CA ASP A 93 2.14 -6.07 18.07
C ASP A 93 2.11 -5.33 19.42
N ASN A 94 1.75 -6.02 20.50
CA ASN A 94 1.83 -5.46 21.86
C ASN A 94 3.29 -5.22 22.31
N PHE A 95 4.25 -5.90 21.71
CA PHE A 95 5.69 -5.79 21.98
C PHE A 95 6.45 -5.20 20.78
N PHE A 96 7.64 -4.66 21.03
CA PHE A 96 8.44 -3.97 20.01
C PHE A 96 8.75 -4.86 18.81
N GLU A 97 9.12 -6.12 19.06
CA GLU A 97 9.44 -7.11 18.03
C GLU A 97 8.24 -7.40 17.12
N GLY A 98 7.03 -7.40 17.68
CA GLY A 98 5.78 -7.56 16.93
C GLY A 98 5.47 -6.37 16.04
N LYS A 99 5.69 -5.15 16.55
CA LYS A 99 5.58 -3.90 15.78
C LYS A 99 6.57 -3.86 14.62
N GLU A 100 7.83 -4.23 14.89
CA GLU A 100 8.87 -4.30 13.88
C GLU A 100 8.53 -5.33 12.79
N LEU A 101 8.05 -6.52 13.17
CA LEU A 101 7.62 -7.53 12.20
C LEU A 101 6.42 -7.06 11.35
N ARG A 102 5.43 -6.41 11.96
CA ARG A 102 4.27 -5.87 11.23
C ARG A 102 4.70 -4.79 10.23
N LEU A 103 5.56 -3.84 10.62
CA LEU A 103 6.08 -2.85 9.69
C LEU A 103 6.94 -3.49 8.58
N LYS A 104 7.71 -4.54 8.89
CA LYS A 104 8.43 -5.33 7.87
C LYS A 104 7.46 -5.95 6.87
N GLN A 105 6.35 -6.52 7.32
CA GLN A 105 5.32 -7.11 6.46
C GLN A 105 4.70 -6.07 5.52
N GLU A 106 4.30 -4.92 6.07
CA GLU A 106 3.71 -3.81 5.32
C GLU A 106 4.68 -3.26 4.27
N TYR A 107 5.94 -3.02 4.65
CA TYR A 107 6.94 -2.55 3.69
C TYR A 107 7.30 -3.61 2.64
N PHE A 108 7.38 -4.89 3.04
CA PHE A 108 7.72 -5.98 2.14
C PHE A 108 6.75 -6.09 0.96
N VAL A 109 5.45 -6.11 1.23
CA VAL A 109 4.44 -6.18 0.16
C VAL A 109 4.46 -4.93 -0.71
N VAL A 110 4.68 -3.76 -0.12
CA VAL A 110 4.76 -2.48 -0.82
C VAL A 110 5.94 -2.45 -1.79
N ALA A 111 7.14 -2.72 -1.29
CA ALA A 111 8.38 -2.61 -2.05
C ALA A 111 8.41 -3.63 -3.21
N ALA A 112 7.98 -4.87 -2.97
CA ALA A 112 7.92 -5.88 -4.02
C ALA A 112 6.89 -5.50 -5.10
N THR A 113 5.71 -5.04 -4.69
CA THR A 113 4.63 -4.68 -5.60
C THR A 113 4.99 -3.47 -6.46
N LEU A 114 5.58 -2.42 -5.87
CA LEU A 114 5.97 -1.22 -6.61
C LEU A 114 7.08 -1.49 -7.63
N GLN A 115 8.09 -2.29 -7.25
CA GLN A 115 9.12 -2.72 -8.19
C GLN A 115 8.51 -3.48 -9.39
N ASP A 116 7.57 -4.41 -9.16
CA ASP A 116 6.91 -5.13 -10.25
C ASP A 116 5.97 -4.25 -11.09
N ILE A 117 5.28 -3.26 -10.49
CA ILE A 117 4.48 -2.28 -11.22
C ILE A 117 5.36 -1.44 -12.13
N ILE A 118 6.46 -0.89 -11.61
CA ILE A 118 7.38 -0.03 -12.37
C ILE A 118 8.04 -0.84 -13.49
N ARG A 119 8.46 -2.08 -13.22
CA ARG A 119 8.98 -3.00 -14.25
C ARG A 119 7.96 -3.20 -15.37
N ARG A 120 6.69 -3.48 -15.04
CA ARG A 120 5.62 -3.65 -16.03
C ARG A 120 5.34 -2.36 -16.81
N TYR A 121 5.40 -1.20 -16.17
CA TYR A 121 5.25 0.08 -16.84
C TYR A 121 6.41 0.35 -17.83
N LYS A 122 7.65 0.03 -17.43
CA LYS A 122 8.84 0.21 -18.27
C LYS A 122 8.91 -0.75 -19.46
N ALA A 123 8.29 -1.92 -19.33
CA ALA A 123 8.24 -2.93 -20.37
C ALA A 123 7.44 -2.47 -21.61
N SER A 124 7.94 -2.80 -22.80
CA SER A 124 7.23 -2.55 -24.07
C SER A 124 6.13 -3.57 -24.37
N LYS A 125 6.22 -4.76 -23.77
CA LYS A 125 5.28 -5.88 -23.92
C LYS A 125 4.98 -6.50 -22.55
N PHE A 126 3.84 -7.16 -22.43
CA PHE A 126 3.54 -7.92 -21.22
C PHE A 126 4.52 -9.09 -21.08
N GLY A 127 5.09 -9.30 -19.88
CA GLY A 127 5.97 -10.43 -19.58
C GLY A 127 7.47 -10.24 -19.84
N THR A 128 7.91 -9.18 -20.53
CA THR A 128 9.35 -8.89 -20.70
C THR A 128 9.94 -8.16 -19.48
N THR A 129 11.24 -8.36 -19.25
CA THR A 129 12.06 -7.62 -18.28
C THR A 129 12.82 -6.46 -18.92
N GLU A 130 12.77 -6.33 -20.26
CA GLU A 130 13.45 -5.27 -20.99
C GLU A 130 12.76 -3.92 -20.77
N SER A 131 13.54 -2.94 -20.27
CA SER A 131 13.07 -1.59 -20.00
C SER A 131 13.18 -0.73 -21.24
N VAL A 132 12.05 -0.31 -21.80
CA VAL A 132 12.00 0.55 -23.00
C VAL A 132 11.55 1.98 -22.66
N ARG A 133 10.71 2.16 -21.63
CA ARG A 133 10.29 3.50 -21.18
C ARG A 133 11.19 4.02 -20.06
N THR A 134 11.62 5.27 -20.20
CA THR A 134 12.41 6.00 -19.20
C THR A 134 11.69 7.24 -18.67
N ALA A 135 10.70 7.75 -19.40
CA ALA A 135 9.84 8.84 -18.96
C ALA A 135 8.65 8.31 -18.15
N PHE A 136 8.27 9.07 -17.11
CA PHE A 136 7.18 8.72 -16.19
C PHE A 136 6.00 9.69 -16.23
N ASP A 137 5.98 10.64 -17.17
CA ASP A 137 4.91 11.64 -17.29
C ASP A 137 3.51 11.00 -17.47
N SER A 138 3.45 9.87 -18.19
CA SER A 138 2.21 9.10 -18.41
C SER A 138 2.00 7.97 -17.41
N PHE A 139 2.81 7.88 -16.36
CA PHE A 139 2.65 6.87 -15.30
C PHE A 139 1.25 6.90 -14.67
N PRO A 140 0.69 8.05 -14.24
CA PRO A 140 -0.63 8.07 -13.61
C PRO A 140 -1.78 7.78 -14.59
N ASP A 141 -1.55 7.90 -15.91
CA ASP A 141 -2.55 7.55 -16.93
C ASP A 141 -2.65 6.03 -17.16
N GLN A 142 -1.65 5.27 -16.70
CA GLN A 142 -1.52 3.83 -16.93
C GLN A 142 -1.53 3.02 -15.62
N VAL A 143 -1.22 3.67 -14.49
CA VAL A 143 -1.07 3.04 -13.19
C VAL A 143 -1.94 3.77 -12.18
N ALA A 144 -2.86 3.03 -11.57
CA ALA A 144 -3.64 3.46 -10.41
C ALA A 144 -3.42 2.47 -9.27
N ILE A 145 -3.12 2.97 -8.08
CA ILE A 145 -2.87 2.15 -6.88
C ILE A 145 -3.85 2.56 -5.79
N GLN A 146 -4.70 1.62 -5.38
CA GLN A 146 -5.62 1.80 -4.26
C GLN A 146 -4.99 1.31 -2.97
N LEU A 147 -4.92 2.19 -1.97
CA LEU A 147 -4.52 1.87 -0.60
C LEU A 147 -5.77 1.41 0.16
N ASN A 148 -5.82 0.13 0.51
CA ASN A 148 -6.91 -0.44 1.30
C ASN A 148 -6.57 -0.32 2.79
N ASP A 149 -7.13 0.69 3.45
CA ASP A 149 -6.70 1.15 4.77
C ASP A 149 -5.24 1.67 4.76
N THR A 150 -4.64 1.83 5.94
CA THR A 150 -3.32 2.44 6.14
C THR A 150 -2.15 1.47 6.04
N HIS A 151 -2.37 0.16 6.08
CA HIS A 151 -1.30 -0.85 6.00
C HIS A 151 -0.34 -0.66 4.79
N PRO A 152 -0.80 -0.35 3.56
CA PRO A 152 0.10 -0.10 2.44
C PRO A 152 0.57 1.37 2.32
N ALA A 153 0.40 2.22 3.34
CA ALA A 153 0.72 3.65 3.28
C ALA A 153 2.19 3.94 2.92
N MET A 154 3.11 3.03 3.27
CA MET A 154 4.52 3.12 2.89
C MET A 154 4.75 3.08 1.37
N ALA A 155 3.74 2.75 0.56
CA ALA A 155 3.83 2.85 -0.90
C ALA A 155 4.06 4.28 -1.39
N ILE A 156 3.56 5.28 -0.67
CA ILE A 156 3.76 6.68 -1.01
C ILE A 156 5.25 7.06 -0.91
N PRO A 157 5.93 6.91 0.25
CA PRO A 157 7.34 7.22 0.36
C PRO A 157 8.23 6.25 -0.43
N GLU A 158 7.86 4.99 -0.63
CA GLU A 158 8.63 4.06 -1.47
C GLU A 158 8.60 4.46 -2.95
N LEU A 159 7.44 4.85 -3.49
CA LEU A 159 7.35 5.33 -4.87
C LEU A 159 8.19 6.60 -5.06
N MET A 160 8.11 7.52 -4.09
CA MET A 160 8.98 8.70 -4.06
C MET A 160 10.46 8.32 -4.01
N ARG A 161 10.85 7.35 -3.17
CA ARG A 161 12.23 6.88 -3.08
C ARG A 161 12.73 6.37 -4.42
N VAL A 162 11.96 5.51 -5.10
CA VAL A 162 12.33 5.00 -6.43
C VAL A 162 12.48 6.15 -7.42
N PHE A 163 11.51 7.06 -7.48
CA PHE A 163 11.56 8.19 -8.41
C PHE A 163 12.73 9.14 -8.16
N LEU A 164 13.05 9.44 -6.90
CA LEU A 164 14.13 10.37 -6.54
C LEU A 164 15.51 9.71 -6.64
N ASP A 165 15.66 8.55 -6.00
CA ASP A 165 16.98 7.97 -5.74
C ASP A 165 17.44 7.11 -6.92
N ILE A 166 16.50 6.46 -7.64
CA ILE A 166 16.80 5.54 -8.74
C ILE A 166 16.55 6.23 -10.09
N GLU A 167 15.35 6.76 -10.30
CA GLU A 167 14.96 7.37 -11.59
C GLU A 167 15.41 8.84 -11.72
N LYS A 168 15.96 9.42 -10.64
CA LYS A 168 16.53 10.77 -10.60
C LYS A 168 15.56 11.88 -11.03
N LEU A 169 14.26 11.70 -10.78
CA LEU A 169 13.25 12.72 -11.02
C LEU A 169 13.40 13.88 -10.01
N PRO A 170 13.17 15.13 -10.44
CA PRO A 170 13.02 16.25 -9.50
C PRO A 170 11.87 16.00 -8.53
N TRP A 171 12.01 16.46 -7.29
CA TRP A 171 11.02 16.25 -6.22
C TRP A 171 9.60 16.64 -6.63
N SER A 172 9.41 17.84 -7.20
CA SER A 172 8.09 18.34 -7.59
C SER A 172 7.39 17.40 -8.59
N LYS A 173 8.14 16.92 -9.59
CA LYS A 173 7.63 16.00 -10.60
C LYS A 173 7.33 14.61 -10.02
N ALA A 174 8.23 14.07 -9.19
CA ALA A 174 8.01 12.80 -8.50
C ALA A 174 6.75 12.85 -7.61
N TRP A 175 6.56 13.95 -6.88
CA TRP A 175 5.41 14.15 -6.00
C TRP A 175 4.09 14.32 -6.74
N GLU A 176 4.09 15.07 -7.86
CA GLU A 176 2.92 15.18 -8.73
C GLU A 176 2.49 13.82 -9.28
N ILE A 177 3.43 13.01 -9.79
CA ILE A 177 3.12 11.67 -10.30
C ILE A 177 2.60 10.77 -9.18
N THR A 178 3.26 10.80 -8.03
CA THR A 178 2.89 9.99 -6.85
C THR A 178 1.47 10.30 -6.40
N THR A 179 1.14 11.57 -6.20
CA THR A 179 -0.20 11.99 -5.73
C THR A 179 -1.30 11.61 -6.71
N LYS A 180 -1.07 11.73 -8.03
CA LYS A 180 -2.02 11.30 -9.07
C LYS A 180 -2.17 9.78 -9.17
N THR A 181 -1.19 9.00 -8.73
CA THR A 181 -1.21 7.53 -8.80
C THR A 181 -2.03 6.90 -7.68
N PHE A 182 -2.01 7.49 -6.47
CA PHE A 182 -2.60 6.88 -5.26
C PHE A 182 -4.01 7.39 -4.93
N ALA A 183 -4.87 6.46 -4.52
CA ALA A 183 -6.14 6.73 -3.87
C ALA A 183 -6.26 5.91 -2.58
N TYR A 184 -6.94 6.43 -1.55
CA TYR A 184 -6.99 5.85 -0.21
C TYR A 184 -8.42 5.53 0.23
N THR A 185 -8.67 4.29 0.63
CA THR A 185 -9.92 3.87 1.30
C THR A 185 -9.70 3.80 2.81
N ASN A 186 -10.47 4.57 3.57
CA ASN A 186 -10.49 4.49 5.02
C ASN A 186 -11.64 3.56 5.50
N HIS A 187 -11.33 2.68 6.45
CA HIS A 187 -12.27 1.71 7.03
C HIS A 187 -12.61 1.96 8.51
N THR A 188 -11.99 2.96 9.14
CA THR A 188 -12.17 3.22 10.58
C THR A 188 -12.38 4.69 10.87
N VAL A 189 -13.30 4.94 11.80
CA VAL A 189 -13.58 6.26 12.38
C VAL A 189 -12.99 6.42 13.78
N LEU A 190 -12.50 5.34 14.38
CA LEU A 190 -11.92 5.32 15.73
C LEU A 190 -10.48 5.84 15.66
N PRO A 191 -10.15 7.00 16.27
CA PRO A 191 -8.81 7.57 16.21
C PRO A 191 -7.73 6.61 16.72
N GLU A 192 -8.04 5.80 17.74
CA GLU A 192 -7.16 4.79 18.33
C GLU A 192 -6.83 3.61 17.41
N ALA A 193 -7.68 3.36 16.40
CA ALA A 193 -7.46 2.32 15.40
C ALA A 193 -6.66 2.84 14.19
N LEU A 194 -6.41 4.15 14.10
CA LEU A 194 -5.57 4.70 13.04
C LEU A 194 -4.11 4.41 13.34
N GLU A 195 -3.42 3.84 12.35
CA GLU A 195 -2.05 3.38 12.54
C GLU A 195 -1.08 4.53 12.85
N ARG A 196 -0.27 4.31 13.89
CA ARG A 196 0.77 5.22 14.38
C ARG A 196 2.07 4.48 14.59
N TRP A 197 3.06 4.72 13.74
CA TRP A 197 4.37 4.12 13.89
C TRP A 197 5.30 5.02 14.71
N PRO A 198 5.96 4.53 15.76
CA PRO A 198 7.02 5.28 16.43
C PRO A 198 8.11 5.70 15.45
N VAL A 199 8.52 6.96 15.48
CA VAL A 199 9.56 7.50 14.58
C VAL A 199 10.84 6.68 14.67
N GLU A 200 11.28 6.34 15.89
CA GLU A 200 12.50 5.55 16.13
C GLU A 200 12.47 4.17 15.45
N LEU A 201 11.29 3.53 15.39
CA LEU A 201 11.13 2.25 14.72
C LEU A 201 11.31 2.40 13.20
N VAL A 202 10.69 3.42 12.61
CA VAL A 202 10.82 3.70 11.17
C VAL A 202 12.23 4.19 10.84
N GLU A 203 12.88 4.95 11.72
CA GLU A 203 14.27 5.38 11.57
C GLU A 203 15.22 4.19 11.49
N LYS A 204 15.07 3.24 12.42
CA LYS A 204 15.89 2.03 12.47
C LYS A 204 15.66 1.17 11.23
N LEU A 205 14.40 0.93 10.85
CA LEU A 205 14.07 -0.06 9.82
C LEU A 205 14.12 0.50 8.40
N LEU A 206 13.72 1.77 8.20
CA LEU A 206 13.49 2.41 6.90
C LEU A 206 13.99 3.87 6.91
N PRO A 207 15.30 4.10 7.17
CA PRO A 207 15.84 5.44 7.42
C PRO A 207 15.64 6.41 6.25
N ARG A 208 15.70 5.90 5.00
CA ARG A 208 15.48 6.74 3.81
C ARG A 208 14.03 7.19 3.69
N HIS A 209 13.07 6.32 4.00
CA HIS A 209 11.64 6.63 3.95
C HIS A 209 11.27 7.66 5.00
N LEU A 210 11.87 7.58 6.19
CA LEU A 210 11.66 8.58 7.23
C LEU A 210 12.05 9.99 6.75
N GLN A 211 13.20 10.14 6.08
CA GLN A 211 13.60 11.42 5.49
C GLN A 211 12.59 11.94 4.45
N ILE A 212 12.07 11.04 3.60
CA ILE A 212 11.05 11.38 2.61
C ILE A 212 9.75 11.81 3.29
N ILE A 213 9.31 11.10 4.34
CA ILE A 213 8.11 11.44 5.12
C ILE A 213 8.27 12.82 5.77
N TYR A 214 9.44 13.12 6.35
CA TYR A 214 9.72 14.44 6.90
C TYR A 214 9.67 15.55 5.84
N GLU A 215 10.22 15.32 4.65
CA GLU A 215 10.17 16.28 3.55
C GLU A 215 8.74 16.48 3.03
N ILE A 216 7.94 15.41 2.94
CA ILE A 216 6.50 15.48 2.64
C ILE A 216 5.80 16.34 3.69
N ASN A 217 6.05 16.06 4.98
CA ASN A 217 5.43 16.80 6.08
C ASN A 217 5.81 18.29 6.05
N GLN A 218 7.09 18.61 5.86
CA GLN A 218 7.58 19.97 5.81
C GLN A 218 6.87 20.77 4.71
N ARG A 219 6.84 20.23 3.48
CA ARG A 219 6.16 20.89 2.33
C ARG A 219 4.65 21.01 2.54
N HIS A 220 4.03 19.99 3.15
CA HIS A 220 2.62 20.04 3.52
C HIS A 220 2.34 21.17 4.51
N LEU A 221 3.09 21.23 5.61
CA LEU A 221 2.91 22.24 6.65
C LEU A 221 3.24 23.65 6.16
N ASP A 222 4.20 23.82 5.25
CA ASP A 222 4.47 25.12 4.63
C ASP A 222 3.27 25.58 3.77
N LYS A 223 2.61 24.68 3.03
CA LYS A 223 1.35 24.96 2.33
C LYS A 223 0.24 25.36 3.31
N ILE A 224 0.08 24.62 4.42
CA ILE A 224 -0.94 24.94 5.43
C ILE A 224 -0.67 26.30 6.09
N ARG A 225 0.60 26.60 6.44
CA ARG A 225 1.00 27.88 7.04
C ARG A 225 0.71 29.06 6.11
N ALA A 226 0.94 28.90 4.81
CA ALA A 226 0.65 29.92 3.81
C ALA A 226 -0.86 30.17 3.65
N LEU A 227 -1.69 29.12 3.70
CA LEU A 227 -3.15 29.23 3.55
C LEU A 227 -3.86 29.71 4.82
N PHE A 228 -3.36 29.31 6.00
CA PHE A 228 -3.99 29.59 7.29
C PHE A 228 -2.99 30.24 8.28
N PRO A 229 -2.45 31.44 8.00
CA PRO A 229 -1.37 32.04 8.80
C PRO A 229 -1.76 32.36 10.25
N LYS A 230 -3.06 32.40 10.57
CA LYS A 230 -3.59 32.71 11.91
C LYS A 230 -4.00 31.47 12.71
N ASP A 231 -4.09 30.29 12.09
CA ASP A 231 -4.50 29.03 12.74
C ASP A 231 -3.28 28.14 12.97
N VAL A 232 -2.46 28.52 13.96
CA VAL A 232 -1.21 27.81 14.27
C VAL A 232 -1.48 26.38 14.74
N ASP A 233 -2.56 26.15 15.47
CA ASP A 233 -2.90 24.81 15.97
C ASP A 233 -3.32 23.85 14.85
N ARG A 234 -3.89 24.35 13.74
CA ARG A 234 -4.15 23.54 12.53
C ARG A 234 -2.88 22.89 11.97
N LEU A 235 -1.72 23.55 12.08
CA LEU A 235 -0.45 22.93 11.67
C LEU A 235 -0.17 21.65 12.46
N ARG A 236 -0.42 21.68 13.78
CA ARG A 236 -0.26 20.51 14.64
C ARG A 236 -1.26 19.41 14.29
N ARG A 237 -2.54 19.77 14.08
CA ARG A 237 -3.61 18.81 13.77
C ARG A 237 -3.50 18.18 12.37
N MET A 238 -2.84 18.84 11.43
CA MET A 238 -2.65 18.34 10.05
C MET A 238 -1.24 17.77 9.80
N SER A 239 -0.35 17.79 10.80
CA SER A 239 0.99 17.22 10.69
C SER A 239 0.94 15.71 10.48
N LEU A 240 1.81 15.19 9.63
CA LEU A 240 2.06 13.75 9.50
C LEU A 240 2.84 13.22 10.73
N ILE A 241 3.49 14.10 11.48
CA ILE A 241 4.28 13.77 12.66
C ILE A 241 3.57 14.27 13.90
N GLU A 242 3.25 13.35 14.81
CA GLU A 242 2.70 13.63 16.12
C GLU A 242 3.85 13.80 17.11
N GLU A 243 3.90 14.97 17.76
CA GLU A 243 4.99 15.37 18.66
C GLU A 243 4.68 15.08 20.14
N GLU A 244 3.43 14.74 20.48
CA GLU A 244 3.03 14.48 21.86
C GLU A 244 3.49 13.10 22.35
N GLY A 245 4.28 13.08 23.42
CA GLY A 245 4.84 11.86 23.99
C GLY A 245 5.96 11.29 23.12
N VAL A 246 5.85 10.00 22.76
CA VAL A 246 6.78 9.38 21.80
C VAL A 246 6.38 9.83 20.41
N LYS A 247 7.32 10.43 19.66
CA LYS A 247 7.06 10.88 18.29
C LYS A 247 6.55 9.75 17.42
N ARG A 248 5.47 10.01 16.68
CA ARG A 248 4.82 9.01 15.82
C ARG A 248 4.51 9.57 14.45
N ILE A 249 4.48 8.69 13.46
CA ILE A 249 4.02 9.00 12.11
C ILE A 249 2.55 8.60 12.01
N ASN A 250 1.71 9.54 11.61
CA ASN A 250 0.29 9.35 11.35
C ASN A 250 0.09 8.86 9.91
N MET A 251 -0.10 7.55 9.77
CA MET A 251 -0.19 6.90 8.45
C MET A 251 -1.45 7.32 7.68
N ALA A 252 -2.53 7.66 8.38
CA ALA A 252 -3.73 8.18 7.75
C ALA A 252 -3.49 9.58 7.15
N HIS A 253 -2.78 10.46 7.86
CA HIS A 253 -2.41 11.78 7.33
C HIS A 253 -1.46 11.63 6.13
N LEU A 254 -0.50 10.70 6.19
CA LEU A 254 0.36 10.37 5.05
C LEU A 254 -0.47 9.92 3.83
N CYS A 255 -1.41 8.98 4.02
CA CYS A 255 -2.31 8.52 2.97
C CYS A 255 -3.14 9.66 2.37
N ILE A 256 -3.73 10.51 3.20
CA ILE A 256 -4.52 11.65 2.74
C ILE A 256 -3.64 12.60 1.94
N VAL A 257 -2.49 13.02 2.46
CA VAL A 257 -1.61 13.99 1.79
C VAL A 257 -1.02 13.43 0.48
N GLY A 258 -0.69 12.14 0.44
CA GLY A 258 -0.09 11.48 -0.73
C GLY A 258 -1.06 10.93 -1.77
N SER A 259 -2.37 11.12 -1.63
CA SER A 259 -3.39 10.59 -2.56
C SER A 259 -4.17 11.71 -3.26
N HIS A 260 -4.73 11.43 -4.44
CA HIS A 260 -5.65 12.36 -5.13
C HIS A 260 -7.11 12.16 -4.73
N ALA A 261 -7.47 11.01 -4.16
CA ALA A 261 -8.81 10.70 -3.70
C ALA A 261 -8.78 9.92 -2.37
N VAL A 262 -9.78 10.17 -1.52
CA VAL A 262 -10.01 9.51 -0.24
C VAL A 262 -11.47 9.07 -0.17
N ASN A 263 -11.79 7.83 0.16
CA ASN A 263 -13.17 7.39 0.30
C ASN A 263 -13.44 6.63 1.59
N GLY A 264 -14.65 6.84 2.14
CA GLY A 264 -15.24 5.95 3.14
C GLY A 264 -16.04 4.82 2.50
N VAL A 265 -16.45 3.86 3.34
CA VAL A 265 -17.08 2.59 2.92
C VAL A 265 -18.60 2.49 3.13
N ALA A 266 -19.20 3.55 3.63
CA ALA A 266 -20.65 3.74 3.75
C ALA A 266 -20.94 5.25 3.77
N LYS A 267 -22.17 5.66 3.43
CA LYS A 267 -22.54 7.09 3.38
C LYS A 267 -22.31 7.77 4.74
N ILE A 268 -22.88 7.21 5.81
CA ILE A 268 -22.71 7.71 7.18
C ILE A 268 -21.24 7.72 7.62
N HIS A 269 -20.49 6.66 7.29
CA HIS A 269 -19.07 6.58 7.58
C HIS A 269 -18.30 7.71 6.88
N SER A 270 -18.54 7.91 5.59
CA SER A 270 -17.89 8.97 4.80
C SER A 270 -18.23 10.37 5.34
N ASP A 271 -19.46 10.57 5.81
CA ASP A 271 -19.88 11.84 6.41
C ASP A 271 -19.16 12.10 7.76
N ILE A 272 -18.98 11.07 8.59
CA ILE A 272 -18.19 11.16 9.85
C ILE A 272 -16.71 11.44 9.54
N VAL A 273 -16.13 10.73 8.57
CA VAL A 273 -14.75 10.93 8.13
C VAL A 273 -14.51 12.38 7.70
N LYS A 274 -15.44 12.97 6.94
CA LYS A 274 -15.34 14.37 6.49
C LYS A 274 -15.61 15.40 7.60
N SER A 275 -16.60 15.15 8.46
CA SER A 275 -17.08 16.17 9.42
C SER A 275 -16.35 16.15 10.76
N GLN A 276 -15.72 15.04 11.12
CA GLN A 276 -15.11 14.85 12.43
C GLN A 276 -13.65 14.39 12.30
N VAL A 277 -13.41 13.22 11.72
CA VAL A 277 -12.08 12.55 11.80
C VAL A 277 -11.01 13.31 11.04
N PHE A 278 -11.28 13.69 9.79
CA PHE A 278 -10.36 14.42 8.92
C PHE A 278 -10.91 15.77 8.50
N LYS A 279 -11.63 16.44 9.42
CA LYS A 279 -12.30 17.72 9.18
C LYS A 279 -11.37 18.76 8.54
N ASP A 280 -10.20 18.98 9.12
CA ASP A 280 -9.27 20.00 8.62
C ASP A 280 -8.77 19.70 7.20
N PHE A 281 -8.61 18.42 6.83
CA PHE A 281 -8.26 18.01 5.47
C PHE A 281 -9.43 18.14 4.51
N ALA A 282 -10.66 17.81 4.95
CA ALA A 282 -11.86 17.93 4.14
C ALA A 282 -12.26 19.40 3.88
N GLU A 283 -11.97 20.31 4.82
CA GLU A 283 -12.11 21.76 4.62
C GLU A 283 -11.10 22.28 3.59
N LEU A 284 -9.88 21.73 3.57
CA LEU A 284 -8.84 22.13 2.62
C LEU A 284 -9.11 21.62 1.20
N GLU A 285 -9.47 20.34 1.04
CA GLU A 285 -9.64 19.67 -0.25
C GLU A 285 -10.96 18.88 -0.29
N PRO A 286 -12.13 19.54 -0.32
CA PRO A 286 -13.43 18.86 -0.16
C PRO A 286 -13.73 17.83 -1.25
N GLU A 287 -13.33 18.12 -2.50
CA GLU A 287 -13.52 17.26 -3.68
C GLU A 287 -12.74 15.94 -3.60
N LYS A 288 -11.69 15.91 -2.78
CA LYS A 288 -10.86 14.73 -2.55
C LYS A 288 -11.62 13.63 -1.82
N PHE A 289 -12.55 14.01 -0.93
CA PHE A 289 -13.27 13.07 -0.09
C PHE A 289 -14.54 12.57 -0.78
N GLN A 290 -14.69 11.25 -0.88
CA GLN A 290 -15.79 10.59 -1.59
C GLN A 290 -16.43 9.50 -0.73
N ASN A 291 -17.52 8.92 -1.23
CA ASN A 291 -18.11 7.70 -0.68
C ASN A 291 -18.08 6.60 -1.74
N LYS A 292 -17.71 5.38 -1.31
CA LYS A 292 -17.85 4.16 -2.11
C LYS A 292 -18.38 3.08 -1.18
N THR A 293 -19.69 2.89 -1.18
CA THR A 293 -20.33 1.93 -0.26
C THR A 293 -19.91 0.51 -0.61
N ASN A 294 -19.48 -0.25 0.41
CA ASN A 294 -19.05 -1.63 0.22
C ASN A 294 -20.14 -2.49 -0.39
N GLY A 295 -19.72 -3.55 -1.08
CA GLY A 295 -20.61 -4.54 -1.66
C GLY A 295 -20.05 -5.95 -1.55
N ILE A 296 -20.91 -6.93 -1.79
CA ILE A 296 -20.56 -8.34 -1.87
C ILE A 296 -20.83 -8.86 -3.28
N THR A 297 -20.07 -9.84 -3.73
CA THR A 297 -20.30 -10.44 -5.05
C THR A 297 -21.47 -11.43 -5.01
N PRO A 298 -22.52 -11.28 -5.84
CA PRO A 298 -23.65 -12.22 -5.87
C PRO A 298 -23.25 -13.61 -6.38
N ARG A 299 -22.10 -13.75 -7.04
CA ARG A 299 -21.62 -15.03 -7.54
C ARG A 299 -21.26 -15.99 -6.40
N ARG A 300 -20.51 -15.52 -5.40
CA ARG A 300 -20.15 -16.33 -4.24
C ARG A 300 -21.25 -16.36 -3.18
N TRP A 301 -21.87 -15.20 -2.93
CA TRP A 301 -22.79 -14.98 -1.80
C TRP A 301 -24.27 -15.19 -2.13
N LEU A 302 -24.58 -15.70 -3.32
CA LEU A 302 -25.92 -16.16 -3.67
C LEU A 302 -25.85 -17.39 -4.57
N LEU A 303 -25.28 -17.25 -5.78
CA LEU A 303 -25.27 -18.32 -6.78
C LEU A 303 -24.55 -19.59 -6.30
N LEU A 304 -23.36 -19.45 -5.71
CA LEU A 304 -22.57 -20.59 -5.24
C LEU A 304 -23.09 -21.16 -3.91
N CYS A 305 -23.39 -20.30 -2.94
CA CYS A 305 -23.72 -20.74 -1.58
C CYS A 305 -25.19 -21.14 -1.40
N ASN A 306 -26.10 -20.67 -2.27
CA ASN A 306 -27.52 -20.99 -2.21
C ASN A 306 -28.11 -21.21 -3.62
N PRO A 307 -27.73 -22.32 -4.28
CA PRO A 307 -28.15 -22.59 -5.65
C PRO A 307 -29.67 -22.75 -5.79
N GLY A 308 -30.37 -23.30 -4.79
CA GLY A 308 -31.83 -23.46 -4.86
C GLY A 308 -32.57 -22.12 -4.85
N LEU A 309 -32.12 -21.15 -4.04
CA LEU A 309 -32.69 -19.79 -4.10
C LEU A 309 -32.33 -19.09 -5.43
N ALA A 310 -31.11 -19.29 -5.92
CA ALA A 310 -30.68 -18.72 -7.20
C ALA A 310 -31.54 -19.24 -8.36
N GLU A 311 -31.84 -20.54 -8.40
CA GLU A 311 -32.71 -21.18 -9.38
C GLU A 311 -34.14 -20.64 -9.30
N LEU A 312 -34.72 -20.54 -8.11
CA LEU A 312 -36.06 -19.98 -7.91
C LEU A 312 -36.15 -18.52 -8.41
N ILE A 313 -35.11 -17.71 -8.16
CA ILE A 313 -35.04 -16.34 -8.69
C ILE A 313 -34.97 -16.37 -10.22
N ALA A 314 -34.10 -17.23 -10.78
CA ALA A 314 -33.92 -17.36 -12.22
C ALA A 314 -35.21 -17.79 -12.94
N GLU A 315 -35.99 -18.71 -12.36
CA GLU A 315 -37.30 -19.13 -12.89
C GLU A 315 -38.29 -17.96 -13.02
N LYS A 316 -38.19 -16.96 -12.13
CA LYS A 316 -39.13 -15.82 -12.10
C LYS A 316 -38.69 -14.64 -12.95
N ILE A 317 -37.38 -14.34 -12.97
CA ILE A 317 -36.88 -13.09 -13.58
C ILE A 317 -35.73 -13.28 -14.57
N GLY A 318 -35.33 -14.51 -14.85
CA GLY A 318 -34.16 -14.86 -15.67
C GLY A 318 -32.83 -14.74 -14.91
N GLU A 319 -31.72 -15.09 -15.56
CA GLU A 319 -30.39 -15.19 -14.92
C GLU A 319 -29.57 -13.90 -14.92
N GLU A 320 -30.02 -12.85 -15.61
CA GLU A 320 -29.22 -11.62 -15.79
C GLU A 320 -28.92 -10.91 -14.45
N TYR A 321 -29.68 -11.20 -13.39
CA TYR A 321 -29.46 -10.65 -12.05
C TYR A 321 -28.06 -10.99 -11.47
N VAL A 322 -27.41 -12.05 -11.96
CA VAL A 322 -26.06 -12.43 -11.50
C VAL A 322 -25.01 -11.40 -11.93
N LYS A 323 -25.24 -10.72 -13.08
CA LYS A 323 -24.42 -9.63 -13.60
C LYS A 323 -24.95 -8.26 -13.16
N ASP A 324 -26.27 -8.11 -13.08
CA ASP A 324 -26.95 -6.87 -12.68
C ASP A 324 -27.94 -7.12 -11.52
N LEU A 325 -27.43 -6.98 -10.30
CA LEU A 325 -28.21 -7.28 -9.09
C LEU A 325 -29.43 -6.35 -8.90
N SER A 326 -29.50 -5.21 -9.61
CA SER A 326 -30.65 -4.30 -9.56
C SER A 326 -31.94 -4.96 -10.06
N GLN A 327 -31.82 -6.01 -10.90
CA GLN A 327 -32.96 -6.76 -11.41
C GLN A 327 -33.75 -7.52 -10.34
N LEU A 328 -33.17 -7.75 -9.16
CA LEU A 328 -33.90 -8.36 -8.03
C LEU A 328 -35.13 -7.52 -7.63
N THR A 329 -35.18 -6.23 -7.95
CA THR A 329 -36.37 -5.39 -7.75
C THR A 329 -37.61 -5.89 -8.49
N LYS A 330 -37.45 -6.66 -9.58
CA LYS A 330 -38.56 -7.31 -10.31
C LYS A 330 -39.30 -8.32 -9.43
N LEU A 331 -38.65 -8.87 -8.40
CA LEU A 331 -39.27 -9.83 -7.48
C LEU A 331 -40.41 -9.23 -6.67
N HIS A 332 -40.46 -7.91 -6.48
CA HIS A 332 -41.59 -7.23 -5.83
C HIS A 332 -42.94 -7.49 -6.49
N ARG A 333 -42.97 -7.97 -7.74
CA ARG A 333 -44.21 -8.33 -8.44
C ARG A 333 -44.81 -9.67 -7.99
N PHE A 334 -44.07 -10.44 -7.20
CA PHE A 334 -44.46 -11.78 -6.73
C PHE A 334 -44.61 -11.87 -5.20
N VAL A 335 -44.53 -10.72 -4.50
CA VAL A 335 -44.68 -10.60 -3.05
C VAL A 335 -46.02 -9.94 -2.72
#